data_AF-C5ZXY0-F1
#
_entry.id   AF-C5ZXY0-F1
#
_cell.length_a   1.000
_cell.length_b   1.000
_cell.length_c   1.000
_cell.angle_alpha   90.00
_cell.angle_beta   90.00
_cell.angle_gamma   90.00
#
_symmetry.space_group_name_H-M   'P 1'
#
loop_
_entity.id
_entity.type
_entity.pdbx_description
1 polymer ?
#
loop_
_entity_poly.entity_id
_entity_poly.type
_entity_poly.pdbx_seq_one_letter_code
_entity_poly.pdbx_strand_id
1 'polypeptide(L)'
;MQQEFLFLVLMGAVIGILFLGLLVAFLSRKPKASNAIEKIPSAQEILEVLKQKDKSLEDLKKCVKLAKIHYSTYMEEILDFDVQFVLLLATHKAVNAKLLLEIELYFKNANPSRKEIVDKALGVGVANRK
;
A
#
# COMPACT_ATOMS: atom_id res chain seq x y z
N MET A 1 54.49 -31.84 -19.02
CA MET A 1 53.23 -32.53 -19.38
C MET A 1 52.38 -32.99 -18.18
N GLN A 2 52.76 -33.99 -17.36
CA GLN A 2 51.88 -34.45 -16.26
C GLN A 2 51.69 -33.45 -15.11
N GLN A 3 52.75 -32.74 -14.69
CA GLN A 3 52.64 -31.75 -13.59
C GLN A 3 51.88 -30.49 -13.97
N GLU A 4 52.02 -30.02 -15.22
CA GLU A 4 51.29 -28.85 -15.74
C GLU A 4 49.80 -29.15 -15.87
N PHE A 5 49.44 -30.37 -16.28
CA PHE A 5 48.06 -30.82 -16.33
C PHE A 5 47.43 -30.89 -14.93
N LEU A 6 48.16 -31.40 -13.94
CA LEU A 6 47.71 -31.42 -12.55
C LEU A 6 47.51 -30.01 -11.99
N PHE A 7 48.40 -29.07 -12.31
CA PHE A 7 48.29 -27.68 -11.90
C PHE A 7 47.07 -26.98 -12.52
N LEU A 8 46.80 -27.21 -13.81
CA LEU A 8 45.61 -26.68 -14.51
C LEU A 8 44.30 -27.23 -13.92
N VAL A 9 44.26 -28.53 -13.60
CA VAL A 9 43.09 -29.16 -12.96
C VAL A 9 42.87 -28.60 -11.55
N LEU A 10 43.95 -28.42 -10.77
CA LEU A 10 43.86 -27.86 -9.41
C LEU A 10 43.38 -26.41 -9.44
N MET A 11 43.89 -25.60 -10.37
CA MET A 11 43.52 -24.20 -10.52
C MET A 11 42.05 -24.06 -10.98
N GLY A 12 41.60 -24.91 -11.90
CA GLY A 12 40.20 -24.98 -12.31
C GLY A 12 39.26 -25.36 -11.17
N ALA A 13 39.67 -26.30 -10.30
CA ALA A 13 38.91 -26.68 -9.12
C ALA A 13 38.76 -25.53 -8.11
N VAL A 14 39.83 -24.75 -7.87
CA VAL A 14 39.79 -23.58 -6.98
C VAL A 14 38.83 -22.51 -7.51
N ILE A 15 38.87 -22.22 -8.81
CA ILE A 15 37.94 -21.25 -9.43
C ILE A 15 36.50 -21.75 -9.32
N GLY A 16 36.25 -23.05 -9.56
CA GLY A 16 34.93 -23.66 -9.40
C GLY A 16 34.38 -23.52 -7.98
N ILE A 17 35.19 -23.78 -6.95
CA ILE A 17 34.79 -23.65 -5.54
C ILE A 17 34.46 -22.19 -5.19
N LEU A 18 35.25 -21.22 -5.67
CA LEU A 18 34.98 -19.80 -5.46
C LEU A 18 33.66 -19.36 -6.10
N PHE A 19 33.37 -19.85 -7.31
CA PHE A 19 32.11 -19.57 -8.00
C PHE A 19 30.90 -20.17 -7.26
N LEU A 20 31.00 -21.42 -6.79
CA LEU A 20 29.95 -22.06 -5.99
C LEU A 20 29.71 -21.31 -4.68
N GLY A 21 30.77 -20.85 -4.00
CA GLY A 21 30.66 -20.03 -2.79
C GLY A 21 29.93 -18.70 -3.03
N LEU A 22 30.25 -18.01 -4.13
CA LEU A 22 29.56 -16.78 -4.54
C LEU A 22 28.10 -17.04 -4.91
N LEU A 23 27.80 -18.14 -5.61
CA LEU A 23 26.42 -18.50 -6.00
C LEU A 23 25.55 -18.79 -4.77
N VAL A 24 26.08 -19.53 -3.80
CA VAL A 24 25.39 -19.81 -2.52
C VAL A 24 25.22 -18.53 -1.70
N ALA A 25 26.21 -17.64 -1.65
CA ALA A 25 26.09 -16.35 -0.98
C ALA A 25 25.03 -15.45 -1.64
N PHE A 26 24.88 -15.50 -2.97
CA PHE A 26 23.89 -14.73 -3.72
C PHE A 26 22.47 -15.31 -3.58
N LEU A 27 22.32 -16.65 -3.58
CA LEU A 27 21.03 -17.33 -3.34
C LEU A 27 20.58 -17.26 -1.88
N SER A 28 21.52 -17.19 -0.94
CA SER A 28 21.22 -17.06 0.50
C SER A 28 20.81 -15.64 0.90
N ARG A 29 20.96 -14.65 0.00
CA ARG A 29 20.24 -13.38 0.10
C ARG A 29 18.77 -13.62 -0.24
N LYS A 30 18.06 -14.35 0.63
CA LYS A 30 16.62 -14.15 0.74
C LYS A 30 16.41 -12.65 0.97
N PRO A 31 15.53 -11.96 0.21
CA PRO A 31 15.11 -10.64 0.65
C PRO A 31 14.67 -10.82 2.09
N LYS A 32 15.27 -10.05 3.02
CA LYS A 32 14.71 -9.93 4.36
C LYS A 32 13.27 -9.50 4.11
N ALA A 33 12.33 -10.44 4.23
CA ALA A 33 10.96 -10.11 4.49
C ALA A 33 11.07 -9.30 5.77
N SER A 34 11.04 -7.99 5.60
CA SER A 34 10.93 -7.06 6.70
C SER A 34 9.62 -7.44 7.35
N ASN A 35 9.67 -8.31 8.35
CA ASN A 35 8.62 -8.48 9.35
C ASN A 35 8.57 -7.22 10.21
N ALA A 36 8.57 -6.04 9.58
CA ALA A 36 7.89 -4.91 10.13
C ALA A 36 6.44 -5.39 10.16
N ILE A 37 5.95 -5.69 11.36
CA ILE A 37 4.53 -5.66 11.62
C ILE A 37 4.12 -4.26 11.18
N GLU A 38 3.68 -4.11 9.93
CA GLU A 38 3.12 -2.87 9.43
C GLU A 38 1.94 -2.61 10.36
N LYS A 39 2.15 -1.70 11.31
CA LYS A 39 1.14 -1.33 12.28
C LYS A 39 -0.01 -0.75 11.47
N ILE A 40 -1.08 -1.53 11.32
CA ILE A 40 -2.26 -1.11 10.58
C ILE A 40 -2.75 0.16 11.27
N PRO A 41 -2.81 1.31 10.57
CA PRO A 41 -3.30 2.53 11.17
C PRO A 41 -4.78 2.36 11.49
N SER A 42 -5.21 2.90 12.62
CA SER A 42 -6.61 2.98 13.04
C SER A 42 -7.43 3.83 12.07
N ALA A 43 -8.75 3.68 12.11
CA ALA A 43 -9.69 4.48 11.34
C ALA A 43 -9.49 5.98 11.60
N GLN A 44 -9.27 6.35 12.86
CA GLN A 44 -9.02 7.74 13.25
C GLN A 44 -7.73 8.29 12.63
N GLU A 45 -6.63 7.54 12.67
CA GLU A 45 -5.35 7.96 12.08
C GLU A 45 -5.48 8.22 10.57
N ILE A 46 -6.22 7.37 9.85
CA ILE A 46 -6.49 7.56 8.43
C ILE A 46 -7.30 8.84 8.18
N LEU A 47 -8.33 9.10 8.99
CA LEU A 47 -9.13 10.32 8.85
C LEU A 47 -8.31 11.58 9.19
N GLU A 48 -7.42 11.54 10.18
CA GLU A 48 -6.52 12.64 10.50
C GLU A 48 -5.54 12.92 9.35
N VAL A 49 -4.99 11.89 8.72
CA VAL A 49 -4.17 12.05 7.51
C VAL A 49 -4.96 12.72 6.39
N LEU A 50 -6.23 12.35 6.20
CA LEU A 50 -7.10 12.98 5.19
C LEU A 50 -7.53 14.41 5.53
N LYS A 51 -7.43 14.85 6.78
CA LYS A 51 -7.69 16.25 7.13
C LYS A 51 -6.56 17.17 6.67
N GLN A 52 -5.32 16.66 6.61
CA GLN A 52 -4.14 17.42 6.18
C GLN A 52 -4.19 17.69 4.68
N LYS A 53 -4.33 18.96 4.27
CA LYS A 53 -4.60 19.34 2.86
C LYS A 53 -3.38 19.34 1.94
N ASP A 54 -2.20 19.14 2.49
CA ASP A 54 -0.90 19.12 1.80
C ASP A 54 -0.52 17.72 1.28
N LYS A 55 -1.42 16.73 1.40
CA LYS A 55 -1.13 15.35 0.98
C LYS A 55 -1.00 15.21 -0.53
N SER A 56 0.01 14.45 -0.92
CA SER A 56 0.22 14.09 -2.31
C SER A 56 -0.87 13.12 -2.80
N LEU A 57 -1.08 13.05 -4.12
CA LEU A 57 -1.98 12.06 -4.71
C LEU A 57 -1.57 10.62 -4.35
N GLU A 58 -0.27 10.33 -4.18
CA GLU A 58 0.20 9.01 -3.79
C GLU A 58 -0.21 8.64 -2.37
N ASP A 59 -0.13 9.59 -1.43
CA ASP A 59 -0.55 9.38 -0.05
C ASP A 59 -2.06 9.13 0.03
N LEU A 60 -2.84 9.90 -0.74
CA LEU A 60 -4.29 9.73 -0.81
C LEU A 60 -4.67 8.37 -1.42
N LYS A 61 -3.93 7.89 -2.42
CA LYS A 61 -4.09 6.52 -2.96
C LYS A 61 -3.78 5.45 -1.93
N LYS A 62 -2.75 5.65 -1.09
CA LYS A 62 -2.44 4.72 0.02
C LYS A 62 -3.58 4.68 1.02
N CYS A 63 -4.13 5.83 1.41
CA CYS A 63 -5.31 5.91 2.30
C CYS A 63 -6.51 5.16 1.68
N VAL A 64 -6.80 5.36 0.39
CA VAL A 64 -7.87 4.65 -0.31
C VAL A 64 -7.63 3.14 -0.32
N LYS A 65 -6.40 2.69 -0.58
CA LYS A 65 -6.05 1.26 -0.55
C LYS A 65 -6.30 0.67 0.84
N LEU A 66 -5.85 1.34 1.90
CA LEU A 66 -6.03 0.90 3.28
C LEU A 66 -7.52 0.86 3.67
N ALA A 67 -8.28 1.89 3.32
CA ALA A 67 -9.72 1.96 3.57
C ALA A 67 -10.50 0.83 2.87
N LYS A 68 -10.05 0.40 1.68
CA LYS A 68 -10.64 -0.76 1.00
C LYS A 68 -10.31 -2.06 1.72
N ILE A 69 -9.03 -2.29 2.05
CA ILE A 69 -8.57 -3.54 2.66
C ILE A 69 -9.17 -3.74 4.06
N HIS A 70 -9.23 -2.69 4.87
CA HIS A 70 -9.63 -2.76 6.28
C HIS A 70 -11.02 -2.15 6.54
N TYR A 71 -11.88 -2.11 5.52
CA TYR A 71 -13.19 -1.44 5.59
C TYR A 71 -14.01 -1.87 6.81
N SER A 72 -14.20 -3.18 7.01
CA SER A 72 -15.04 -3.68 8.12
C SER A 72 -14.48 -3.28 9.48
N THR A 73 -13.16 -3.42 9.67
CA THR A 73 -12.47 -2.99 10.89
C THR A 73 -12.66 -1.49 11.15
N TYR A 74 -12.54 -0.66 10.12
CA TYR A 74 -12.71 0.79 10.28
C TYR A 74 -14.16 1.20 10.56
N MET A 75 -15.15 0.49 10.00
CA MET A 75 -16.57 0.70 10.30
C MET A 75 -16.94 0.23 11.72
N GLU A 76 -16.24 -0.77 12.27
CA GLU A 76 -16.37 -1.18 13.67
C GLU A 76 -15.77 -0.14 14.64
N GLU A 77 -14.64 0.48 14.28
CA GLU A 77 -14.01 1.54 15.06
C GLU A 77 -14.79 2.85 15.02
N ILE A 78 -15.25 3.26 13.84
CA ILE A 78 -15.97 4.53 13.60
C ILE A 78 -17.18 4.24 12.71
N LEU A 79 -18.38 4.34 13.31
CA LEU A 79 -19.64 4.03 12.64
C LEU A 79 -19.85 4.77 11.31
N ASP A 80 -19.37 6.02 11.23
CA ASP A 80 -19.49 6.88 10.05
C ASP A 80 -18.18 7.04 9.27
N PHE A 81 -17.28 6.06 9.37
CA PHE A 81 -15.98 6.10 8.72
C PHE A 81 -16.10 6.34 7.21
N ASP A 82 -16.93 5.59 6.50
CA ASP A 82 -17.12 5.68 5.05
C ASP A 82 -17.55 7.09 4.58
N VAL A 83 -18.51 7.67 5.29
CA VAL A 83 -19.07 9.00 5.06
C VAL A 83 -18.01 10.07 5.33
N GLN A 84 -17.33 10.00 6.48
CA GLN A 84 -16.26 10.94 6.81
C GLN A 84 -15.09 10.84 5.85
N PHE A 85 -14.72 9.62 5.45
CA PHE A 85 -13.63 9.36 4.53
C PHE A 85 -13.92 9.97 3.16
N VAL A 86 -15.10 9.71 2.59
CA VAL A 86 -15.51 10.28 1.29
C VAL A 86 -15.56 11.80 1.35
N LEU A 87 -16.19 12.36 2.40
CA LEU A 87 -16.27 13.79 2.60
C LEU A 87 -14.87 14.43 2.63
N LEU A 88 -13.96 13.89 3.45
CA LEU A 88 -12.61 14.42 3.58
C LEU A 88 -11.81 14.25 2.28
N LEU A 89 -11.83 13.06 1.67
CA LEU A 89 -11.09 12.79 0.43
C LEU A 89 -11.55 13.73 -0.71
N ALA A 90 -12.86 13.95 -0.86
CA ALA A 90 -13.44 14.78 -1.91
C ALA A 90 -13.03 16.26 -1.82
N THR A 91 -12.65 16.74 -0.64
CA THR A 91 -12.21 18.13 -0.47
C THR A 91 -10.79 18.41 -0.99
N HIS A 92 -9.99 17.38 -1.28
CA HIS A 92 -8.61 17.56 -1.74
C HIS A 92 -8.54 17.96 -3.21
N LYS A 93 -7.82 19.04 -3.52
CA LYS A 93 -7.50 19.41 -4.90
C LYS A 93 -6.71 18.34 -5.66
N ALA A 94 -5.78 17.64 -5.01
CA ALA A 94 -4.92 16.64 -5.65
C ALA A 94 -5.69 15.39 -6.14
N VAL A 95 -6.88 15.11 -5.60
CA VAL A 95 -7.64 13.90 -5.90
C VAL A 95 -8.36 14.04 -7.24
N ASN A 96 -8.14 13.10 -8.15
CA ASN A 96 -8.90 13.06 -9.40
C ASN A 96 -10.28 12.41 -9.22
N ALA A 97 -11.21 12.70 -10.14
CA ALA A 97 -12.57 12.15 -10.10
C ALA A 97 -12.59 10.62 -10.13
N LYS A 98 -11.65 9.99 -10.84
CA LYS A 98 -11.54 8.53 -10.92
C LYS A 98 -11.36 7.91 -9.53
N LEU A 99 -10.44 8.44 -8.72
CA LEU A 99 -10.17 7.91 -7.38
C LEU A 99 -11.38 8.08 -6.45
N LEU A 100 -12.11 9.19 -6.56
CA LEU A 100 -13.32 9.44 -5.78
C LEU A 100 -14.44 8.46 -6.13
N LEU A 101 -14.74 8.32 -7.41
CA LEU A 101 -15.79 7.41 -7.87
C LEU A 101 -15.45 5.95 -7.56
N GLU A 102 -14.16 5.58 -7.63
CA GLU A 102 -13.74 4.23 -7.28
C GLU A 102 -14.01 3.89 -5.80
N ILE A 103 -13.67 4.79 -4.87
CA ILE A 103 -13.87 4.53 -3.44
C ILE A 103 -15.32 4.68 -3.02
N GLU A 104 -16.05 5.63 -3.60
CA GLU A 104 -17.49 5.80 -3.35
C GLU A 104 -18.25 4.55 -3.82
N LEU A 105 -18.01 4.09 -5.05
CA LEU A 105 -18.62 2.85 -5.56
C LEU A 105 -18.29 1.66 -4.66
N TYR A 106 -17.05 1.58 -4.18
CA TYR A 106 -16.65 0.52 -3.25
C TYR A 106 -17.46 0.56 -1.95
N PHE A 107 -17.54 1.70 -1.27
CA PHE A 107 -18.31 1.81 0.00
C PHE A 107 -19.80 1.55 -0.20
N LYS A 108 -20.38 2.03 -1.30
CA LYS A 108 -21.78 1.75 -1.66
C LYS A 108 -22.07 0.27 -1.89
N ASN A 109 -21.11 -0.46 -2.44
CA ASN A 109 -21.24 -1.90 -2.65
C ASN A 109 -21.00 -2.69 -1.35
N ALA A 110 -20.06 -2.23 -0.52
CA ALA A 110 -19.76 -2.83 0.78
C ALA A 110 -20.91 -2.65 1.78
N ASN A 111 -21.58 -1.49 1.78
CA ASN A 111 -22.77 -1.25 2.58
C ASN A 111 -23.88 -0.53 1.79
N PRO A 112 -24.75 -1.28 1.09
CA PRO A 112 -25.81 -0.70 0.27
C PRO A 112 -26.82 0.16 1.01
N SER A 113 -27.00 -0.04 2.32
CA SER A 113 -27.94 0.74 3.13
C SER A 113 -27.51 2.20 3.31
N ARG A 114 -26.21 2.49 3.15
CA ARG A 114 -25.62 3.82 3.36
C ARG A 114 -25.40 4.62 2.08
N LYS A 115 -25.87 4.11 0.92
CA LYS A 115 -25.63 4.70 -0.41
C LYS A 115 -25.94 6.19 -0.48
N GLU A 116 -27.13 6.58 -0.03
CA GLU A 116 -27.60 7.97 -0.11
C GLU A 116 -26.77 8.93 0.75
N ILE A 117 -26.32 8.48 1.93
CA ILE A 117 -25.52 9.29 2.84
C ILE A 117 -24.10 9.47 2.28
N VAL A 118 -23.53 8.42 1.69
CA VAL A 118 -22.24 8.48 0.99
C VAL A 118 -22.30 9.41 -0.23
N ASP A 119 -23.39 9.35 -1.01
CA ASP A 119 -23.63 10.27 -2.12
C ASP A 119 -23.65 11.73 -1.68
N LYS A 120 -24.40 12.01 -0.62
CA LYS A 120 -24.49 13.34 -0.04
C LYS A 120 -23.12 13.83 0.45
N ALA A 121 -22.35 12.95 1.10
CA ALA A 121 -21.00 13.27 1.56
C ALA A 121 -20.05 13.63 0.41
N LEU A 122 -20.12 12.88 -0.70
CA LEU A 122 -19.35 13.16 -1.91
C LEU A 122 -19.72 14.54 -2.47
N GLY A 123 -21.02 14.82 -2.63
CA GLY A 123 -21.51 16.09 -3.15
C GLY A 123 -21.04 17.28 -2.30
N VAL A 124 -21.17 17.19 -0.97
CA VAL A 124 -20.70 18.22 -0.04
C VAL A 124 -19.18 18.39 -0.11
N GLY A 125 -18.42 17.29 -0.17
CA GLY A 125 -16.97 17.35 -0.22
C GLY A 125 -16.44 17.98 -1.51
N VAL A 126 -17.04 17.65 -2.66
CA VAL A 126 -16.70 18.25 -3.96
C VAL A 126 -17.05 19.74 -3.99
N ALA A 127 -18.20 20.14 -3.43
CA ALA A 127 -18.59 21.55 -3.33
C ALA A 127 -17.62 22.37 -2.45
N ASN A 128 -16.98 21.73 -1.47
CA ASN A 128 -16.01 22.35 -0.56
C ASN A 128 -14.55 22.09 -0.95
N ARG A 129 -14.29 21.70 -2.20
CA ARG A 129 -12.95 21.35 -2.67
C ARG A 129 -12.02 22.56 -2.64
N LYS A 130 -10.91 22.45 -1.91
CA LYS A 130 -9.96 23.53 -1.64
C LYS A 130 -8.50 23.10 -1.78
#